data_AF-A0A4Q7YRB9-F1
#
_entry.id   AF-A0A4Q7YRB9-F1
#
_cell.length_a   1.000
_cell.length_b   1.000
_cell.length_c   1.000
_cell.angle_alpha   90.00
_cell.angle_beta   90.00
_cell.angle_gamma   90.00
#
_symmetry.space_group_name_H-M   'P 1'
#
loop_
_entity.id
_entity.type
_entity.pdbx_description
1 polymer ?
#
loop_
_entity_poly.entity_id
_entity_poly.type
_entity_poly.pdbx_seq_one_letter_code
_entity_poly.pdbx_strand_id
1 'polypeptide(L)'
;MIHRIFSSLPTFKNLAPLKPGLNVLIAEKSAGATDKQTRNRAGKSSLIEIIHFLLGSDAGKDSIFRTPDLLDATFGMTFDLKGIQQEVERSGGTKAKVKVLGPLGLPQTISVSDWCDVLGEEMFGLTTREANGSKPPSFRSLFAYFVRRQASTAFVTPEKQAVMQGIGDMQIALMFLLDLDWQIARDWQAVRDREKTLEELKKAAGSGAFGSIIGKSADLRTQLTIEEARLKRLQAESANFNVLPEYKQLEVETSALTRQLNDLSNSNTLDLSAIRDLEEALTLEVAPEPNNLRQVYKEAGLVLPDLVRQRYEDVRNFHESVVRNRRDYLTSELEAARRRIEQRDAEMVQVDPQQ
;
A
#
# COMPACT_ATOMS: atom_id res chain seq x y z
N MET A 1 -34.39 -1.41 -45.89
CA MET A 1 -35.37 -2.49 -46.15
C MET A 1 -34.64 -3.69 -46.74
N ILE A 2 -35.10 -4.94 -46.55
CA ILE A 2 -34.53 -6.11 -47.24
C ILE A 2 -35.20 -6.27 -48.61
N HIS A 3 -34.40 -6.42 -49.68
CA HIS A 3 -34.87 -6.51 -51.07
C HIS A 3 -34.81 -7.93 -51.64
N ARG A 4 -33.74 -8.67 -51.32
CA ARG A 4 -33.50 -10.03 -51.83
C ARG A 4 -32.79 -10.87 -50.77
N ILE A 5 -33.16 -12.14 -50.66
CA ILE A 5 -32.39 -13.18 -49.97
C ILE A 5 -32.14 -14.33 -50.95
N PHE A 6 -30.89 -14.76 -51.07
CA PHE A 6 -30.45 -15.71 -52.09
C PHE A 6 -29.40 -16.69 -51.56
N SER A 7 -29.13 -17.76 -52.32
CA SER A 7 -28.06 -18.70 -52.00
C SER A 7 -27.46 -19.33 -53.26
N SER A 8 -26.22 -19.79 -53.15
CA SER A 8 -25.59 -20.66 -54.16
C SER A 8 -26.10 -22.11 -54.11
N LEU A 9 -26.87 -22.48 -53.09
CA LEU A 9 -27.47 -23.81 -52.97
C LEU A 9 -28.56 -24.00 -54.05
N PRO A 10 -28.45 -25.01 -54.94
CA PRO A 10 -29.41 -25.17 -56.05
C PRO A 10 -30.86 -25.40 -55.63
N THR A 11 -31.07 -25.98 -54.45
CA THR A 11 -32.40 -26.25 -53.89
C THR A 11 -33.01 -25.05 -53.18
N PHE A 12 -32.25 -23.96 -52.97
CA PHE A 12 -32.75 -22.76 -52.32
C PHE A 12 -33.57 -21.92 -53.30
N LYS A 13 -34.79 -21.58 -52.91
CA LYS A 13 -35.64 -20.66 -53.68
C LYS A 13 -35.28 -19.22 -53.30
N ASN A 14 -34.61 -18.52 -54.21
CA ASN A 14 -34.27 -17.11 -54.04
C ASN A 14 -35.55 -16.29 -53.80
N LEU A 15 -35.55 -15.50 -52.72
CA LEU A 15 -36.67 -14.66 -52.32
C LEU A 15 -36.41 -13.25 -52.85
N ALA A 16 -36.95 -12.95 -54.02
CA ALA A 16 -36.92 -11.62 -54.63
C ALA A 16 -38.09 -11.44 -55.63
N PRO A 17 -38.57 -10.19 -55.81
CA PRO A 17 -38.30 -9.02 -54.97
C PRO A 17 -39.17 -9.01 -53.71
N LEU A 18 -38.59 -8.71 -52.55
CA LEU A 18 -39.36 -8.33 -51.37
C LEU A 18 -39.84 -6.88 -51.54
N LYS A 19 -41.08 -6.61 -51.15
CA LYS A 19 -41.70 -5.28 -51.32
C LYS A 19 -41.77 -4.54 -49.98
N PRO A 20 -41.87 -3.20 -49.98
CA PRO A 20 -42.14 -2.46 -48.75
C PRO A 20 -43.44 -2.94 -48.09
N GLY A 21 -43.48 -2.97 -46.76
CA GLY A 21 -44.65 -3.40 -46.00
C GLY A 21 -44.64 -4.88 -45.62
N LEU A 22 -45.82 -5.51 -45.61
CA LEU A 22 -45.99 -6.88 -45.12
C LEU A 22 -45.68 -7.91 -46.23
N ASN A 23 -44.67 -8.75 -45.99
CA ASN A 23 -44.37 -9.92 -46.82
C ASN A 23 -44.68 -11.17 -45.99
N VAL A 24 -45.53 -12.07 -46.51
CA VAL A 24 -45.95 -13.30 -45.81
C VAL A 24 -45.36 -14.52 -46.50
N LEU A 25 -44.48 -15.25 -45.81
CA LEU A 25 -43.96 -16.53 -46.27
C LEU A 25 -44.87 -17.67 -45.81
N ILE A 26 -45.71 -18.14 -46.73
CA ILE A 26 -46.61 -19.28 -46.50
C ILE A 26 -45.91 -20.56 -46.96
N ALA A 27 -46.07 -21.63 -46.20
CA ALA A 27 -45.75 -22.95 -46.70
C ALA A 27 -46.89 -23.90 -46.37
N GLU A 28 -47.32 -24.62 -47.40
CA GLU A 28 -48.39 -25.61 -47.34
C GLU A 28 -47.87 -26.92 -46.77
N LYS A 29 -48.69 -27.56 -45.94
CA LYS A 29 -48.44 -28.94 -45.51
C LYS A 29 -48.89 -29.87 -46.64
N SER A 30 -48.05 -30.84 -47.00
CA SER A 30 -48.43 -31.90 -47.92
C SER A 30 -49.63 -32.69 -47.38
N ALA A 31 -50.54 -33.13 -48.26
CA ALA A 31 -51.71 -33.92 -47.88
C ALA A 31 -51.28 -35.22 -47.15
N GLY A 32 -51.80 -35.43 -45.93
CA GLY A 32 -51.50 -36.60 -45.09
C GLY A 32 -50.59 -36.36 -43.87
N ALA A 33 -50.08 -35.14 -43.67
CA ALA A 33 -49.27 -34.82 -42.49
C ALA A 33 -50.13 -34.74 -41.20
N THR A 34 -49.93 -35.69 -40.27
CA THR A 34 -50.57 -35.69 -38.95
C THR A 34 -49.94 -34.67 -37.99
N ASP A 35 -50.66 -34.24 -36.95
CA ASP A 35 -50.16 -33.27 -35.95
C ASP A 35 -48.92 -33.76 -35.18
N LYS A 36 -48.65 -35.07 -35.15
CA LYS A 36 -47.41 -35.65 -34.59
C LYS A 36 -46.23 -35.63 -35.58
N GLN A 37 -46.48 -35.31 -36.84
CA GLN A 37 -45.47 -35.13 -37.90
C GLN A 37 -45.22 -33.63 -38.17
N THR A 38 -45.30 -32.77 -37.15
CA THR A 38 -44.84 -31.38 -37.19
C THR A 38 -43.30 -31.30 -37.28
N ARG A 39 -42.70 -31.94 -38.28
CA ARG A 39 -41.37 -31.53 -38.70
C ARG A 39 -41.57 -30.32 -39.59
N ASN A 40 -41.56 -29.15 -38.94
CA ASN A 40 -41.54 -27.79 -39.49
C ASN A 40 -40.37 -27.59 -40.48
N ARG A 41 -40.36 -28.33 -41.60
CA ARG A 41 -39.26 -28.42 -42.57
C ARG A 41 -39.54 -27.68 -43.87
N ALA A 42 -40.43 -26.70 -43.84
CA ALA A 42 -40.71 -25.86 -44.99
C ALA A 42 -39.77 -24.64 -45.14
N GLY A 43 -38.75 -24.52 -44.27
CA GLY A 43 -37.73 -23.46 -44.37
C GLY A 43 -38.10 -22.10 -43.79
N LYS A 44 -39.30 -21.94 -43.19
CA LYS A 44 -39.75 -20.65 -42.61
C LYS A 44 -38.80 -20.12 -41.53
N SER A 45 -38.49 -20.94 -40.53
CA SER A 45 -37.56 -20.57 -39.46
C SER A 45 -36.12 -20.46 -39.99
N SER A 46 -35.74 -21.26 -40.99
CA SER A 46 -34.43 -21.19 -41.64
C SER A 46 -34.17 -19.84 -42.30
N LEU A 47 -35.20 -19.18 -42.85
CA LEU A 47 -35.07 -17.83 -43.39
C LEU A 47 -34.62 -16.83 -42.32
N ILE A 48 -35.23 -16.90 -41.14
CA ILE A 48 -34.89 -16.03 -40.00
C ILE A 48 -33.45 -16.31 -39.53
N GLU A 49 -33.04 -17.59 -39.50
CA GLU A 49 -31.65 -17.95 -39.19
C GLU A 49 -30.66 -17.43 -40.25
N ILE A 50 -31.03 -17.42 -41.54
CA ILE A 50 -30.19 -16.84 -42.61
C ILE A 50 -29.98 -15.35 -42.37
N ILE A 51 -31.04 -14.60 -42.05
CA ILE A 51 -30.93 -13.15 -41.77
C ILE A 51 -29.98 -12.92 -40.58
N HIS A 52 -30.13 -13.69 -39.49
CA HIS A 52 -29.22 -13.58 -38.35
C HIS A 52 -27.77 -13.94 -38.70
N PHE A 53 -27.58 -14.98 -39.50
CA PHE A 53 -26.27 -15.43 -39.95
C PHE A 53 -25.60 -14.37 -40.83
N LEU A 54 -26.32 -13.76 -41.76
CA LEU A 54 -25.76 -12.70 -42.61
C LEU A 54 -25.45 -11.42 -41.82
N LEU A 55 -26.16 -11.18 -40.73
CA LEU A 55 -25.96 -10.03 -39.84
C LEU A 55 -25.14 -10.39 -38.60
N GLY A 56 -24.20 -11.33 -38.74
CA GLY A 56 -23.13 -11.54 -37.76
C GLY A 56 -23.47 -12.40 -36.54
N SER A 57 -24.50 -13.27 -36.60
CA SER A 57 -24.66 -14.29 -35.55
C SER A 57 -23.48 -15.26 -35.54
N ASP A 58 -23.15 -15.81 -34.37
CA ASP A 58 -22.20 -16.93 -34.34
C ASP A 58 -22.78 -18.15 -35.09
N ALA A 59 -21.88 -18.93 -35.69
CA ALA A 59 -22.16 -20.22 -36.28
C ALA A 59 -21.28 -21.26 -35.57
N GLY A 60 -21.71 -21.65 -34.36
CA GLY A 60 -21.12 -22.74 -33.59
C GLY A 60 -21.21 -24.10 -34.30
N LYS A 61 -20.68 -25.16 -33.68
CA LYS A 61 -20.65 -26.51 -34.27
C LYS A 61 -22.06 -27.04 -34.63
N ASP A 62 -23.06 -26.68 -33.83
CA ASP A 62 -24.45 -27.12 -33.99
C ASP A 62 -25.28 -26.24 -34.94
N SER A 63 -24.64 -25.25 -35.57
CA SER A 63 -25.32 -24.36 -36.53
C SER A 63 -25.72 -25.12 -37.79
N ILE A 64 -26.92 -24.86 -38.31
CA ILE A 64 -27.40 -25.42 -39.57
C ILE A 64 -26.46 -25.10 -40.74
N PHE A 65 -25.74 -23.98 -40.69
CA PHE A 65 -24.80 -23.57 -41.73
C PHE A 65 -23.48 -24.36 -41.68
N ARG A 66 -23.28 -25.19 -40.66
CA ARG A 66 -22.08 -26.03 -40.50
C ARG A 66 -22.33 -27.51 -40.75
N THR A 67 -23.52 -27.88 -41.23
CA THR A 67 -23.75 -29.25 -41.70
C THR A 67 -22.93 -29.49 -42.99
N PRO A 68 -22.46 -30.73 -43.24
CA PRO A 68 -21.67 -31.04 -44.44
C PRO A 68 -22.33 -30.58 -45.74
N ASP A 69 -23.65 -30.76 -45.85
CA ASP A 69 -24.43 -30.42 -47.05
C ASP A 69 -24.51 -28.91 -47.32
N LEU A 70 -24.30 -28.06 -46.31
CA LEU A 70 -24.43 -26.60 -46.40
C LEU A 70 -23.11 -25.84 -46.19
N LEU A 71 -22.02 -26.56 -45.91
CA LEU A 71 -20.75 -25.95 -45.54
C LEU A 71 -20.19 -25.05 -46.65
N ASP A 72 -20.29 -25.52 -47.89
CA ASP A 72 -19.82 -24.83 -49.09
C ASP A 72 -20.89 -23.92 -49.71
N ALA A 73 -22.14 -23.99 -49.22
CA ALA A 73 -23.20 -23.11 -49.66
C ALA A 73 -22.94 -21.68 -49.15
N THR A 74 -23.06 -20.72 -50.05
CA THR A 74 -23.04 -19.29 -49.74
C THR A 74 -24.47 -18.79 -49.67
N PHE A 75 -24.78 -18.05 -48.62
CA PHE A 75 -26.04 -17.34 -48.47
C PHE A 75 -25.78 -15.85 -48.63
N GLY A 76 -26.75 -15.11 -49.17
CA GLY A 76 -26.62 -13.68 -49.36
C GLY A 76 -27.93 -12.93 -49.22
N MET A 77 -27.81 -11.63 -48.96
CA MET A 77 -28.94 -10.72 -48.78
C MET A 77 -28.57 -9.34 -49.31
N THR A 78 -29.55 -8.69 -49.94
CA THR A 78 -29.46 -7.26 -50.29
C THR A 78 -30.45 -6.47 -49.45
N PHE A 79 -30.00 -5.38 -48.84
CA PHE A 79 -30.83 -4.53 -47.98
C PHE A 79 -30.28 -3.11 -47.90
N ASP A 80 -31.13 -2.14 -47.53
CA ASP A 80 -30.67 -0.76 -47.31
C ASP A 80 -30.04 -0.58 -45.93
N LEU A 81 -28.84 0.00 -45.91
CA LEU A 81 -28.12 0.46 -44.72
C LEU A 81 -27.80 1.95 -44.89
N LYS A 82 -28.33 2.82 -44.02
CA LYS A 82 -28.30 4.29 -44.17
C LYS A 82 -28.64 4.81 -45.58
N GLY A 83 -29.62 4.17 -46.23
CA GLY A 83 -30.07 4.56 -47.57
C GLY A 83 -29.19 4.07 -48.73
N ILE A 84 -28.11 3.34 -48.44
CA ILE A 84 -27.27 2.68 -49.45
C ILE A 84 -27.67 1.21 -49.54
N GLN A 85 -27.85 0.71 -50.76
CA GLN A 85 -28.11 -0.70 -50.98
C GLN A 85 -26.84 -1.52 -50.73
N GLN A 86 -26.88 -2.32 -49.68
CA GLN A 86 -25.81 -3.20 -49.25
C GLN A 86 -26.07 -4.62 -49.72
N GLU A 87 -25.06 -5.28 -50.28
CA GLU A 87 -25.06 -6.73 -50.52
C GLU A 87 -24.11 -7.40 -49.55
N VAL A 88 -24.57 -8.50 -48.93
CA VAL A 88 -23.78 -9.28 -47.97
C VAL A 88 -23.87 -10.74 -48.30
N GLU A 89 -22.75 -11.45 -48.14
CA GLU A 89 -22.66 -12.89 -48.34
C GLU A 89 -21.83 -13.55 -47.24
N ARG A 90 -22.21 -14.76 -46.86
CA ARG A 90 -21.51 -15.57 -45.85
C ARG A 90 -21.70 -17.06 -46.15
N SER A 91 -20.67 -17.86 -45.89
CA SER A 91 -20.73 -19.33 -45.98
C SER A 91 -20.34 -20.00 -44.67
N GLY A 92 -20.77 -21.25 -44.50
CA GLY A 92 -20.42 -22.08 -43.35
C GLY A 92 -18.91 -22.34 -43.21
N GLY A 93 -18.25 -22.57 -44.35
CA GLY A 93 -16.81 -22.80 -44.44
C GLY A 93 -15.98 -21.58 -44.02
N THR A 94 -16.44 -20.36 -44.35
CA THR A 94 -15.75 -19.11 -43.97
C THR A 94 -16.52 -18.32 -42.91
N LYS A 95 -17.12 -19.02 -41.94
CA LYS A 95 -18.03 -18.43 -40.95
C LYS A 95 -17.51 -17.18 -40.23
N ALA A 96 -16.22 -17.02 -39.99
CA ALA A 96 -15.69 -15.87 -39.24
C ALA A 96 -15.59 -14.58 -40.08
N LYS A 97 -15.89 -14.66 -41.38
CA LYS A 97 -15.78 -13.57 -42.34
C LYS A 97 -17.11 -13.34 -43.05
N VAL A 98 -17.38 -12.09 -43.41
CA VAL A 98 -18.54 -11.69 -44.20
C VAL A 98 -18.04 -10.91 -45.40
N LYS A 99 -18.55 -11.24 -46.59
CA LYS A 99 -18.33 -10.43 -47.78
C LYS A 99 -19.41 -9.36 -47.81
N VAL A 100 -19.00 -8.12 -47.96
CA VAL A 100 -19.88 -6.94 -47.99
C VAL A 100 -19.48 -6.06 -49.16
N LEU A 101 -20.41 -5.25 -49.67
CA LEU A 101 -20.06 -4.13 -50.53
C LEU A 101 -19.24 -3.10 -49.74
N GLY A 102 -18.00 -2.88 -50.13
CA GLY A 102 -17.08 -1.91 -49.53
C GLY A 102 -17.17 -0.53 -50.18
N PRO A 103 -16.26 0.40 -49.81
CA PRO A 103 -16.17 1.72 -50.40
C PRO A 103 -16.03 1.64 -51.93
N LEU A 104 -16.67 2.56 -52.66
CA LEU A 104 -16.70 2.60 -54.14
C LEU A 104 -17.44 1.42 -54.80
N GLY A 105 -18.21 0.64 -54.04
CA GLY A 105 -18.98 -0.49 -54.58
C GLY A 105 -18.15 -1.75 -54.84
N LEU A 106 -16.92 -1.82 -54.34
CA LEU A 106 -16.05 -2.98 -54.50
C LEU A 106 -16.30 -4.01 -53.39
N PRO A 107 -16.40 -5.31 -53.70
CA PRO A 107 -16.56 -6.34 -52.67
C PRO A 107 -15.37 -6.35 -51.71
N GLN A 108 -15.66 -6.30 -50.40
CA GLN A 108 -14.68 -6.37 -49.32
C GLN A 108 -15.04 -7.54 -48.41
N THR A 109 -14.03 -8.23 -47.89
CA THR A 109 -14.22 -9.24 -46.84
C THR A 109 -13.78 -8.68 -45.51
N ILE A 110 -14.67 -8.68 -44.53
CA ILE A 110 -14.43 -8.19 -43.16
C ILE A 110 -14.69 -9.31 -42.15
N SER A 111 -14.18 -9.17 -40.93
CA SER A 111 -14.49 -10.12 -39.86
C SER A 111 -15.94 -9.94 -39.39
N VAL A 112 -16.51 -10.98 -38.78
CA VAL A 112 -17.87 -10.90 -38.21
C VAL A 112 -17.95 -9.89 -37.07
N SER A 113 -16.89 -9.72 -36.28
CA SER A 113 -16.86 -8.69 -35.23
C SER A 113 -16.92 -7.30 -35.83
N ASP A 114 -16.03 -6.99 -36.79
CA ASP A 114 -16.00 -5.67 -37.42
C ASP A 114 -17.32 -5.39 -38.15
N TRP A 115 -17.94 -6.42 -38.74
CA TRP A 115 -19.26 -6.30 -39.35
C TRP A 115 -20.35 -5.95 -38.33
N CYS A 116 -20.31 -6.54 -37.14
CA CYS A 116 -21.25 -6.19 -36.07
C CYS A 116 -21.02 -4.76 -35.56
N ASP A 117 -19.78 -4.29 -35.52
CA ASP A 117 -19.46 -2.91 -35.11
C ASP A 117 -19.96 -1.90 -36.16
N VAL A 118 -19.74 -2.18 -37.45
CA VAL A 118 -20.31 -1.38 -38.56
C VAL A 118 -21.83 -1.35 -38.47
N LEU A 119 -22.49 -2.51 -38.34
CA LEU A 119 -23.95 -2.55 -38.21
C LEU A 119 -24.45 -1.84 -36.95
N GLY A 120 -23.71 -1.93 -35.84
CA GLY A 120 -23.99 -1.25 -34.60
C GLY A 120 -23.97 0.27 -34.76
N GLU A 121 -22.94 0.81 -35.37
CA GLU A 121 -22.85 2.25 -35.64
C GLU A 121 -23.89 2.70 -36.67
N GLU A 122 -24.03 1.96 -37.77
CA GLU A 122 -24.88 2.37 -38.88
C GLU A 122 -26.38 2.29 -38.57
N MET A 123 -26.82 1.31 -37.76
CA MET A 123 -28.24 1.15 -37.38
C MET A 123 -28.60 1.81 -36.06
N PHE A 124 -27.66 1.89 -35.11
CA PHE A 124 -27.96 2.29 -33.72
C PHE A 124 -27.03 3.39 -33.16
N GLY A 125 -25.97 3.80 -33.86
CA GLY A 125 -25.05 4.85 -33.39
C GLY A 125 -24.30 4.49 -32.10
N LEU A 126 -23.87 3.22 -31.97
CA LEU A 126 -23.28 2.70 -30.73
C LEU A 126 -21.88 3.25 -30.43
N THR A 127 -21.02 3.43 -31.43
CA THR A 127 -19.62 3.84 -31.26
C THR A 127 -19.51 5.28 -30.77
N THR A 128 -20.40 6.15 -31.24
CA THR A 128 -20.52 7.53 -30.74
C THR A 128 -20.88 7.56 -29.23
N ARG A 129 -21.62 6.57 -28.75
CA ARG A 129 -22.03 6.46 -27.33
C ARG A 129 -20.94 5.80 -26.46
N GLU A 130 -20.09 4.93 -27.03
CA GLU A 130 -18.90 4.38 -26.36
C GLU A 130 -17.86 5.44 -25.99
N ALA A 131 -17.63 6.39 -26.89
CA ALA A 131 -16.67 7.48 -26.68
C ALA A 131 -17.00 8.36 -25.46
N ASN A 132 -18.25 8.36 -25.00
CA ASN A 132 -18.72 9.07 -23.81
C ASN A 132 -18.48 8.29 -22.49
N GLY A 133 -17.60 7.28 -22.51
CA GLY A 133 -17.23 6.51 -21.31
C GLY A 133 -18.25 5.45 -20.89
N SER A 134 -19.21 5.14 -21.77
CA SER A 134 -20.32 4.23 -21.47
C SER A 134 -20.33 3.07 -22.45
N LYS A 135 -20.21 1.82 -21.98
CA LYS A 135 -20.27 0.62 -22.85
C LYS A 135 -21.73 0.31 -23.23
N PRO A 136 -22.19 0.59 -24.46
CA PRO A 136 -23.57 0.43 -24.91
C PRO A 136 -23.93 -1.03 -25.11
N PRO A 137 -25.23 -1.34 -25.24
CA PRO A 137 -25.66 -2.65 -25.70
C PRO A 137 -25.05 -2.97 -27.07
N SER A 138 -24.69 -4.23 -27.28
CA SER A 138 -24.18 -4.70 -28.56
C SER A 138 -25.22 -4.63 -29.69
N PHE A 139 -24.77 -4.51 -30.94
CA PHE A 139 -25.65 -4.65 -32.11
C PHE A 139 -26.53 -5.91 -32.03
N ARG A 140 -25.94 -7.04 -31.61
CA ARG A 140 -26.61 -8.34 -31.58
C ARG A 140 -27.72 -8.44 -30.53
N SER A 141 -27.58 -7.77 -29.38
CA SER A 141 -28.62 -7.75 -28.34
C SER A 141 -29.82 -6.90 -28.75
N LEU A 142 -29.59 -5.80 -29.49
CA LEU A 142 -30.64 -4.94 -30.04
C LEU A 142 -31.35 -5.56 -31.25
N PHE A 143 -30.58 -6.05 -32.22
CA PHE A 143 -31.09 -6.56 -33.49
C PHE A 143 -32.09 -7.72 -33.33
N ALA A 144 -31.92 -8.54 -32.29
CA ALA A 144 -32.79 -9.68 -32.00
C ALA A 144 -34.25 -9.29 -31.66
N TYR A 145 -34.51 -8.02 -31.29
CA TYR A 145 -35.88 -7.53 -31.10
C TYR A 145 -36.61 -7.27 -32.43
N PHE A 146 -35.87 -6.95 -33.49
CA PHE A 146 -36.40 -6.70 -34.84
C PHE A 146 -36.55 -8.00 -35.64
N VAL A 147 -35.61 -8.94 -35.45
CA VAL A 147 -35.65 -10.26 -36.09
C VAL A 147 -35.76 -11.31 -34.98
N ARG A 148 -36.98 -11.67 -34.63
CA ARG A 148 -37.27 -12.59 -33.52
C ARG A 148 -37.14 -14.06 -33.94
N ARG A 149 -36.40 -14.84 -33.14
CA ARG A 149 -36.20 -16.28 -33.38
C ARG A 149 -37.17 -17.14 -32.60
N GLN A 150 -37.87 -18.03 -33.31
CA GLN A 150 -38.68 -19.06 -32.67
C GLN A 150 -37.82 -20.04 -31.87
N ALA A 151 -36.61 -20.36 -32.34
CA ALA A 151 -35.67 -21.24 -31.63
C ALA A 151 -35.29 -20.71 -30.23
N SER A 152 -35.26 -19.37 -30.07
CA SER A 152 -35.02 -18.70 -28.80
C SER A 152 -36.29 -18.49 -27.97
N THR A 153 -37.44 -18.98 -28.45
CA THR A 153 -38.77 -18.77 -27.87
C THR A 153 -39.10 -17.28 -27.68
N ALA A 154 -38.63 -16.44 -28.60
CA ALA A 154 -38.73 -14.99 -28.56
C ALA A 154 -40.16 -14.42 -28.66
N PHE A 155 -41.16 -15.25 -28.93
CA PHE A 155 -42.56 -14.84 -29.11
C PHE A 155 -43.43 -15.06 -27.87
N VAL A 156 -42.86 -15.59 -26.78
CA VAL A 156 -43.61 -15.89 -25.55
C VAL A 156 -43.89 -14.63 -24.74
N THR A 157 -42.88 -13.77 -24.59
CA THR A 157 -42.97 -12.51 -23.84
C THR A 157 -42.58 -11.35 -24.75
N PRO A 158 -43.38 -10.27 -24.81
CA PRO A 158 -43.10 -9.15 -25.69
C PRO A 158 -41.81 -8.42 -25.30
N GLU A 159 -41.45 -8.40 -24.02
CA GLU A 159 -40.27 -7.70 -23.50
C GLU A 159 -38.94 -8.44 -23.69
N LYS A 160 -38.94 -9.74 -24.05
CA LYS A 160 -37.70 -10.52 -24.24
C LYS A 160 -37.47 -10.93 -25.69
N GLN A 161 -36.21 -10.97 -26.10
CA GLN A 161 -35.79 -11.58 -27.38
C GLN A 161 -35.41 -13.06 -27.24
N ALA A 162 -35.21 -13.56 -26.01
CA ALA A 162 -35.00 -14.98 -25.73
C ALA A 162 -35.50 -15.34 -24.31
N VAL A 163 -35.93 -16.59 -24.10
CA VAL A 163 -36.38 -17.05 -22.77
C VAL A 163 -35.31 -16.88 -21.69
N MET A 164 -34.07 -17.24 -22.03
CA MET A 164 -32.92 -17.19 -21.14
C MET A 164 -32.25 -15.80 -21.11
N GLN A 165 -32.88 -14.77 -21.68
CA GLN A 165 -32.35 -13.42 -21.60
C GLN A 165 -32.37 -12.91 -20.15
N GLY A 166 -31.20 -12.48 -19.67
CA GLY A 166 -31.05 -11.89 -18.34
C GLY A 166 -31.83 -10.58 -18.22
N ILE A 167 -32.32 -10.28 -17.02
CA ILE A 167 -33.15 -9.08 -16.77
C ILE A 167 -32.38 -7.79 -17.08
N GLY A 168 -31.10 -7.70 -16.68
CA GLY A 168 -30.27 -6.53 -16.97
C GLY A 168 -30.09 -6.28 -18.46
N ASP A 169 -29.78 -7.33 -19.23
CA ASP A 169 -29.65 -7.23 -20.71
C ASP A 169 -30.97 -6.80 -21.37
N MET A 170 -32.09 -7.36 -20.94
CA MET A 170 -33.42 -6.95 -21.41
C MET A 170 -33.70 -5.47 -21.12
N GLN A 171 -33.45 -5.01 -19.89
CA GLN A 171 -33.68 -3.62 -19.48
C GLN A 171 -32.80 -2.64 -20.26
N ILE A 172 -31.50 -2.94 -20.41
CA ILE A 172 -30.56 -2.12 -21.16
C ILE A 172 -31.02 -2.01 -22.63
N ALA A 173 -31.35 -3.14 -23.26
CA ALA A 173 -31.77 -3.15 -24.66
C ALA A 173 -33.07 -2.38 -24.89
N LEU A 174 -34.10 -2.59 -24.05
CA LEU A 174 -35.38 -1.89 -24.19
C LEU A 174 -35.25 -0.40 -23.91
N MET A 175 -34.53 0.00 -22.85
CA MET A 175 -34.29 1.41 -22.58
C MET A 175 -33.57 2.08 -23.75
N PHE A 176 -32.56 1.41 -24.31
CA PHE A 176 -31.86 1.93 -25.49
C PHE A 176 -32.79 2.10 -26.70
N LEU A 177 -33.60 1.07 -27.02
CA LEU A 177 -34.51 1.10 -28.18
C LEU A 177 -35.65 2.10 -28.04
N LEU A 178 -36.04 2.43 -26.81
CA LEU A 178 -37.06 3.43 -26.48
C LEU A 178 -36.47 4.83 -26.28
N ASP A 179 -35.17 5.01 -26.55
CA ASP A 179 -34.42 6.25 -26.35
C ASP A 179 -34.51 6.80 -24.91
N LEU A 180 -34.58 5.88 -23.94
CA LEU A 180 -34.48 6.15 -22.51
C LEU A 180 -33.01 6.04 -22.05
N ASP A 181 -32.73 6.58 -20.86
CA ASP A 181 -31.40 6.47 -20.25
C ASP A 181 -31.11 5.03 -19.77
N TRP A 182 -30.54 4.25 -20.68
CA TRP A 182 -30.11 2.88 -20.45
C TRP A 182 -28.89 2.77 -19.52
N GLN A 183 -28.17 3.88 -19.25
CA GLN A 183 -27.02 3.87 -18.34
C GLN A 183 -27.48 3.54 -16.91
N ILE A 184 -28.69 3.93 -16.54
CA ILE A 184 -29.32 3.58 -15.27
C ILE A 184 -29.43 2.05 -15.12
N ALA A 185 -29.95 1.35 -16.13
CA ALA A 185 -30.07 -0.11 -16.09
C ALA A 185 -28.70 -0.79 -16.06
N ARG A 186 -27.71 -0.25 -16.78
CA ARG A 186 -26.33 -0.73 -16.74
C ARG A 186 -25.71 -0.62 -15.35
N ASP A 187 -25.87 0.53 -14.69
CA ASP A 187 -25.28 0.78 -13.37
C ASP A 187 -25.91 -0.11 -12.31
N TRP A 188 -27.24 -0.30 -12.36
CA TRP A 188 -27.94 -1.26 -11.53
C TRP A 188 -27.50 -2.70 -11.77
N GLN A 189 -27.23 -3.09 -13.01
CA GLN A 189 -26.71 -4.42 -13.32
C GLN A 189 -25.30 -4.60 -12.73
N ALA A 190 -24.43 -3.57 -12.80
CA ALA A 190 -23.11 -3.61 -12.18
C ALA A 190 -23.17 -3.80 -10.65
N VAL A 191 -24.17 -3.21 -9.99
CA VAL A 191 -24.41 -3.43 -8.55
C VAL A 191 -24.83 -4.88 -8.28
N ARG A 192 -25.78 -5.43 -9.05
CA ARG A 192 -26.22 -6.83 -8.91
C ARG A 192 -25.10 -7.83 -9.14
N ASP A 193 -24.24 -7.57 -10.13
CA ASP A 193 -23.10 -8.44 -10.42
C ASP A 193 -22.11 -8.41 -9.24
N ARG A 194 -21.85 -7.25 -8.64
CA ARG A 194 -21.04 -7.14 -7.40
C ARG A 194 -21.66 -7.91 -6.24
N GLU A 195 -22.96 -7.76 -6.00
CA GLU A 195 -23.66 -8.52 -4.96
C GLU A 195 -23.54 -10.02 -5.16
N LYS A 196 -23.71 -10.50 -6.41
CA LYS A 196 -23.56 -11.91 -6.74
C LYS A 196 -22.13 -12.40 -6.46
N THR A 197 -21.11 -11.62 -6.84
CA THR A 197 -19.72 -11.96 -6.53
C THR A 197 -19.45 -12.00 -5.03
N LEU A 198 -20.02 -11.08 -4.25
CA LEU A 198 -19.92 -11.09 -2.79
C LEU A 198 -20.58 -12.32 -2.17
N GLU A 199 -21.74 -12.73 -2.69
CA GLU A 199 -22.44 -13.93 -2.25
C GLU A 199 -21.62 -15.21 -2.58
N GLU A 200 -21.01 -15.28 -3.76
CA GLU A 200 -20.10 -16.36 -4.15
C GLU A 200 -18.84 -16.39 -3.29
N LEU A 201 -18.25 -15.23 -2.98
CA LEU A 201 -17.12 -15.11 -2.06
C LEU A 201 -17.49 -15.55 -0.64
N LYS A 202 -18.68 -15.16 -0.16
CA LYS A 202 -19.20 -15.57 1.15
C LYS A 202 -19.42 -17.09 1.21
N LYS A 203 -19.94 -17.69 0.13
CA LYS A 203 -20.08 -19.14 0.00
C LYS A 203 -18.71 -19.83 0.02
N ALA A 204 -17.74 -19.34 -0.73
CA ALA A 204 -16.38 -19.88 -0.75
C ALA A 204 -15.66 -19.75 0.60
N ALA A 205 -15.87 -18.65 1.31
CA ALA A 205 -15.35 -18.46 2.67
C ALA A 205 -16.03 -19.43 3.66
N GLY A 206 -17.35 -19.59 3.59
CA GLY A 206 -18.11 -20.50 4.43
C GLY A 206 -17.82 -21.99 4.14
N SER A 207 -17.53 -22.35 2.89
CA SER A 207 -17.19 -23.72 2.47
C SER A 207 -15.72 -24.08 2.74
N GLY A 208 -14.95 -23.21 3.39
CA GLY A 208 -13.58 -23.49 3.82
C GLY A 208 -12.52 -23.33 2.73
N ALA A 209 -12.84 -22.79 1.55
CA ALA A 209 -11.84 -22.51 0.52
C ALA A 209 -10.81 -21.44 0.97
N PHE A 210 -11.24 -20.52 1.84
CA PHE A 210 -10.36 -19.57 2.55
C PHE A 210 -9.88 -20.07 3.92
N GLY A 211 -10.30 -21.26 4.35
CA GLY A 211 -9.98 -21.81 5.67
C GLY A 211 -8.48 -22.04 5.89
N SER A 212 -7.71 -22.22 4.81
CA SER A 212 -6.25 -22.32 4.84
C SER A 212 -5.52 -20.97 4.88
N ILE A 213 -6.18 -19.86 4.53
CA ILE A 213 -5.53 -18.53 4.39
C ILE A 213 -5.93 -17.58 5.52
N ILE A 214 -7.19 -17.60 5.98
CA ILE A 214 -7.73 -16.61 6.94
C ILE A 214 -8.10 -17.26 8.30
N GLY A 215 -8.01 -18.59 8.42
CA GLY A 215 -8.46 -19.32 9.61
C GLY A 215 -9.98 -19.30 9.80
N LYS A 216 -10.55 -20.14 10.67
CA LYS A 216 -11.99 -20.09 10.96
C LYS A 216 -12.28 -18.90 11.88
N SER A 217 -13.50 -18.35 11.79
CA SER A 217 -13.92 -17.21 12.65
C SER A 217 -13.82 -17.50 14.15
N ALA A 218 -13.95 -18.77 14.56
CA ALA A 218 -13.72 -19.21 15.93
C ALA A 218 -12.24 -19.11 16.35
N ASP A 219 -11.33 -19.44 15.44
CA ASP A 219 -9.88 -19.37 15.68
C ASP A 219 -9.43 -17.91 15.82
N LEU A 220 -9.94 -17.02 14.95
CA LEU A 220 -9.66 -15.58 15.02
C LEU A 220 -10.19 -14.94 16.31
N ARG A 221 -11.37 -15.33 16.79
CA ARG A 221 -11.91 -14.86 18.08
C ARG A 221 -11.08 -15.34 19.26
N THR A 222 -10.57 -16.56 19.18
CA THR A 222 -9.68 -17.13 20.22
C THR A 222 -8.36 -16.37 20.24
N GLN A 223 -7.76 -16.12 19.07
CA GLN A 223 -6.55 -15.31 18.95
C GLN A 223 -6.76 -13.88 19.45
N LEU A 224 -7.87 -13.23 19.10
CA LEU A 224 -8.20 -11.89 19.60
C LEU A 224 -8.26 -11.86 21.13
N THR A 225 -8.92 -12.85 21.74
CA THR A 225 -9.03 -12.95 23.20
C THR A 225 -7.66 -13.14 23.87
N ILE A 226 -6.77 -13.95 23.27
CA ILE A 226 -5.42 -14.19 23.77
C ILE A 226 -4.59 -12.90 23.71
N GLU A 227 -4.62 -12.19 22.59
CA GLU A 227 -3.85 -10.95 22.41
C GLU A 227 -4.39 -9.81 23.29
N GLU A 228 -5.71 -9.70 23.47
CA GLU A 228 -6.31 -8.74 24.40
C GLU A 228 -5.87 -9.01 25.87
N ALA A 229 -5.83 -10.29 26.27
CA ALA A 229 -5.35 -10.67 27.60
C ALA A 229 -3.85 -10.32 27.79
N ARG A 230 -3.04 -10.56 26.74
CA ARG A 230 -1.62 -10.22 26.74
C ARG A 230 -1.39 -8.71 26.85
N LEU A 231 -2.17 -7.92 26.12
CA LEU A 231 -2.10 -6.46 26.14
C LEU A 231 -2.46 -5.90 27.54
N LYS A 232 -3.53 -6.41 28.16
CA LYS A 232 -3.89 -6.03 29.53
C LYS A 232 -2.78 -6.36 30.53
N ARG A 233 -2.13 -7.52 30.39
CA ARG A 233 -1.02 -7.92 31.25
C ARG A 233 0.18 -6.98 31.10
N LEU A 234 0.59 -6.68 29.86
CA LEU A 234 1.68 -5.74 29.57
C LEU A 234 1.40 -4.32 30.09
N GLN A 235 0.14 -3.86 29.99
CA GLN A 235 -0.25 -2.57 30.55
C GLN A 235 -0.14 -2.55 32.08
N ALA A 236 -0.55 -3.62 32.75
CA ALA A 236 -0.41 -3.74 34.21
C ALA A 236 1.06 -3.84 34.64
N GLU A 237 1.87 -4.61 33.92
CA GLU A 237 3.31 -4.71 34.15
C GLU A 237 4.02 -3.36 33.92
N SER A 238 3.66 -2.62 32.87
CA SER A 238 4.18 -1.28 32.60
C SER A 238 3.74 -0.25 33.64
N ALA A 239 2.51 -0.34 34.17
CA ALA A 239 2.02 0.55 35.21
C ALA A 239 2.69 0.30 36.57
N ASN A 240 3.05 -0.96 36.84
CA ASN A 240 3.75 -1.37 38.06
C ASN A 240 5.28 -1.35 37.93
N PHE A 241 5.81 -1.00 36.76
CA PHE A 241 7.24 -0.82 36.54
C PHE A 241 7.71 0.48 37.20
N ASN A 242 7.86 0.44 38.51
CA ASN A 242 8.42 1.51 39.32
C ASN A 242 9.85 1.09 39.69
N VAL A 243 10.86 1.81 39.21
CA VAL A 243 12.25 1.61 39.63
C VAL A 243 12.28 1.73 41.15
N LEU A 244 12.73 0.68 41.84
CA LEU A 244 12.61 0.55 43.30
C LEU A 244 13.08 1.85 43.99
N PRO A 245 12.26 2.45 44.89
CA PRO A 245 12.62 3.67 45.63
C PRO A 245 13.98 3.60 46.34
N GLU A 246 14.41 2.37 46.68
CA GLU A 246 15.69 2.05 47.30
C GLU A 246 16.91 2.45 46.44
N TYR A 247 16.83 2.38 45.11
CA TYR A 247 17.94 2.84 44.25
C TYR A 247 18.15 4.35 44.32
N LYS A 248 17.06 5.11 44.47
CA LYS A 248 17.12 6.56 44.59
C LYS A 248 17.70 6.98 45.95
N GLN A 249 17.46 6.21 47.00
CA GLN A 249 18.08 6.43 48.31
C GLN A 249 19.57 6.12 48.28
N LEU A 250 19.96 5.02 47.63
CA LEU A 250 21.36 4.66 47.44
C LEU A 250 22.13 5.73 46.65
N GLU A 251 21.55 6.27 45.57
CA GLU A 251 22.15 7.34 44.77
C GLU A 251 22.42 8.62 45.58
N VAL A 252 21.46 9.00 46.45
CA VAL A 252 21.59 10.17 47.32
C VAL A 252 22.69 9.96 48.37
N GLU A 253 22.75 8.78 48.98
CA GLU A 253 23.77 8.42 49.97
C GLU A 253 25.18 8.39 49.35
N THR A 254 25.35 7.71 48.21
CA THR A 254 26.62 7.68 47.48
C THR A 254 27.06 9.09 47.08
N SER A 255 26.13 9.94 46.62
CA SER A 255 26.43 11.33 46.26
C SER A 255 26.90 12.17 47.46
N ALA A 256 26.32 11.94 48.65
CA ALA A 256 26.72 12.63 49.87
C ALA A 256 28.12 12.20 50.34
N LEU A 257 28.39 10.89 50.36
CA LEU A 257 29.70 10.34 50.71
C LEU A 257 30.80 10.81 49.74
N THR A 258 30.50 10.84 48.44
CA THR A 258 31.42 11.36 47.41
C THR A 258 31.79 12.83 47.65
N ARG A 259 30.83 13.67 48.04
CA ARG A 259 31.11 15.08 48.38
C ARG A 259 32.02 15.18 49.60
N GLN A 260 31.74 14.41 50.64
CA GLN A 260 32.54 14.40 51.87
C GLN A 260 33.99 13.98 51.60
N LEU A 261 34.23 12.95 50.79
CA LEU A 261 35.58 12.53 50.39
C LEU A 261 36.31 13.62 49.60
N ASN A 262 35.62 14.30 48.68
CA ASN A 262 36.22 15.39 47.91
C ASN A 262 36.59 16.59 48.81
N ASP A 263 35.77 16.94 49.79
CA ASP A 263 36.05 18.04 50.72
C ASP A 263 37.26 17.72 51.62
N LEU A 264 37.37 16.48 52.10
CA LEU A 264 38.53 16.01 52.85
C LEU A 264 39.81 16.02 51.99
N SER A 265 39.72 15.51 50.76
CA SER A 265 40.85 15.48 49.81
C SER A 265 41.34 16.88 49.41
N ASN A 266 40.42 17.81 49.16
CA ASN A 266 40.73 19.20 48.89
C ASN A 266 41.43 19.86 50.09
N SER A 267 40.94 19.59 51.31
CA SER A 267 41.56 20.10 52.54
C SER A 267 42.97 19.56 52.75
N ASN A 268 43.21 18.28 52.45
CA ASN A 268 44.55 17.69 52.49
C ASN A 268 45.48 18.30 51.44
N THR A 269 44.96 18.60 50.24
CA THR A 269 45.74 19.29 49.19
C THR A 269 46.20 20.67 49.66
N LEU A 270 45.35 21.42 50.38
CA LEU A 270 45.71 22.71 50.96
C LEU A 270 46.78 22.58 52.07
N ASP A 271 46.59 21.65 53.01
CA ASP A 271 47.58 21.42 54.08
C ASP A 271 48.92 20.89 53.52
N LEU A 272 48.92 20.09 52.44
CA LEU A 272 50.15 19.67 51.74
C LEU A 272 50.89 20.85 51.10
N SER A 273 50.16 21.78 50.49
CA SER A 273 50.76 23.03 49.98
C SER A 273 51.35 23.85 51.12
N ALA A 274 50.62 23.99 52.23
CA ALA A 274 51.10 24.72 53.40
C ALA A 274 52.36 24.06 54.00
N ILE A 275 52.40 22.73 54.09
CA ILE A 275 53.61 22.00 54.53
C ILE A 275 54.79 22.31 53.63
N ARG A 276 54.59 22.30 52.31
CA ARG A 276 55.65 22.63 51.34
C ARG A 276 56.19 24.04 51.54
N ASP A 277 55.29 25.02 51.71
CA ASP A 277 55.66 26.42 51.92
C ASP A 277 56.39 26.60 53.28
N LEU A 278 55.95 25.89 54.32
CA LEU A 278 56.60 25.88 55.64
C LEU A 278 57.98 25.22 55.60
N GLU A 279 58.14 24.12 54.87
CA GLU A 279 59.43 23.44 54.67
C GLU A 279 60.39 24.34 53.88
N GLU A 280 59.92 25.04 52.85
CA GLU A 280 60.72 26.02 52.11
C GLU A 280 61.17 27.18 53.02
N ALA A 281 60.25 27.73 53.82
CA ALA A 281 60.58 28.78 54.80
C ALA A 281 61.64 28.32 55.82
N LEU A 282 61.57 27.07 56.28
CA LEU A 282 62.55 26.45 57.19
C LEU A 282 63.93 26.25 56.54
N THR A 283 63.99 26.00 55.23
CA THR A 283 65.27 25.81 54.51
C THR A 283 65.95 27.12 54.12
N LEU A 284 65.18 28.17 53.84
CA LEU A 284 65.71 29.52 53.53
C LEU A 284 66.23 30.27 54.78
N GLU A 285 65.86 29.82 55.99
CA GLU A 285 66.38 30.36 57.26
C GLU A 285 67.82 29.87 57.55
N VAL A 286 68.78 30.37 56.76
CA VAL A 286 70.22 30.25 57.07
C VAL A 286 70.67 31.52 57.77
N ALA A 287 71.17 31.40 59.00
CA ALA A 287 71.82 32.51 59.70
C ALA A 287 72.95 33.06 58.83
N PRO A 288 73.06 34.38 58.59
CA PRO A 288 74.10 34.91 57.74
C PRO A 288 75.49 34.52 58.28
N GLU A 289 76.32 33.93 57.42
CA GLU A 289 77.70 33.58 57.76
C GLU A 289 78.44 34.82 58.29
N PRO A 290 79.09 34.75 59.47
CA PRO A 290 79.59 35.92 60.17
C PRO A 290 80.94 36.42 59.63
N ASN A 291 81.14 36.44 58.31
CA ASN A 291 82.47 36.63 57.75
C ASN A 291 82.70 37.81 56.80
N ASN A 292 81.70 38.65 56.48
CA ASN A 292 81.92 39.76 55.53
C ASN A 292 81.77 41.19 56.08
N LEU A 293 81.50 41.39 57.38
CA LEU A 293 81.44 42.74 57.97
C LEU A 293 82.70 43.12 58.75
N ARG A 294 83.43 42.14 59.31
CA ARG A 294 84.74 42.40 59.97
C ARG A 294 85.78 42.91 58.98
N GLN A 295 85.72 42.45 57.73
CA GLN A 295 86.64 42.87 56.68
C GLN A 295 86.31 44.28 56.16
N VAL A 296 85.03 44.55 55.90
CA VAL A 296 84.53 45.87 55.47
C VAL A 296 84.86 46.98 56.48
N TYR A 297 84.72 46.72 57.78
CA TYR A 297 85.06 47.71 58.80
C TYR A 297 86.57 47.87 59.05
N LYS A 298 87.37 46.83 58.79
CA LYS A 298 88.84 46.90 58.90
C LYS A 298 89.47 47.64 57.71
N GLU A 299 88.86 47.52 56.52
CA GLU A 299 89.23 48.31 55.34
C GLU A 299 88.79 49.78 55.42
N ALA A 300 87.72 50.08 56.19
CA ALA A 300 87.25 51.44 56.45
C ALA A 300 88.06 52.22 57.52
N GLY A 301 89.17 51.67 58.03
CA GLY A 301 90.13 52.40 58.89
C GLY A 301 89.62 52.85 60.26
N LEU A 302 88.47 52.34 60.72
CA LEU A 302 87.83 52.75 61.98
C LEU A 302 88.03 51.68 63.06
N VAL A 303 88.80 52.02 64.11
CA VAL A 303 88.96 51.19 65.31
C VAL A 303 87.70 51.31 66.16
N LEU A 304 86.89 50.26 66.21
CA LEU A 304 85.64 50.22 66.96
C LEU A 304 85.91 50.12 68.48
N PRO A 305 85.34 51.02 69.31
CA PRO A 305 85.36 50.91 70.77
C PRO A 305 84.64 49.64 71.26
N ASP A 306 85.10 49.03 72.36
CA ASP A 306 84.54 47.77 72.90
C ASP A 306 83.03 47.83 73.21
N LEU A 307 82.45 49.03 73.37
CA LEU A 307 81.02 49.25 73.56
C LEU A 307 80.16 48.87 72.33
N VAL A 308 80.71 48.99 71.12
CA VAL A 308 80.00 48.59 69.87
C VAL A 308 80.07 47.07 69.67
N ARG A 309 81.11 46.43 70.22
CA ARG A 309 81.25 44.96 70.25
C ARG A 309 80.16 44.31 71.08
N GLN A 310 79.90 44.81 72.28
CA GLN A 310 78.85 44.27 73.16
C GLN A 310 77.45 44.44 72.52
N ARG A 311 77.13 45.62 71.97
CA ARG A 311 75.86 45.83 71.26
C ARG A 311 75.69 44.91 70.04
N TYR A 312 76.77 44.58 69.33
CA TYR A 312 76.70 43.63 68.21
C TYR A 312 76.45 42.21 68.69
N GLU A 313 77.10 41.78 69.77
CA GLU A 313 76.85 40.48 70.39
C GLU A 313 75.41 40.38 70.90
N ASP A 314 74.86 41.45 71.47
CA ASP A 314 73.46 41.52 71.90
C ASP A 314 72.49 41.42 70.71
N VAL A 315 72.76 42.11 69.60
CA VAL A 315 71.94 42.02 68.38
C VAL A 315 72.03 40.63 67.74
N ARG A 316 73.22 40.01 67.76
CA ARG A 316 73.40 38.63 67.29
C ARG A 316 72.60 37.65 68.14
N ASN A 317 72.71 37.74 69.47
CA ASN A 317 71.96 36.88 70.39
C ASN A 317 70.44 37.09 70.24
N PHE A 318 69.99 38.33 70.02
CA PHE A 318 68.60 38.62 69.69
C PHE A 318 68.18 37.99 68.37
N HIS A 319 68.97 38.14 67.30
CA HIS A 319 68.65 37.54 65.99
C HIS A 319 68.65 36.00 66.05
N GLU A 320 69.61 35.39 66.75
CA GLU A 320 69.63 33.95 67.03
C GLU A 320 68.41 33.50 67.83
N SER A 321 67.93 34.31 68.78
CA SER A 321 66.70 34.01 69.54
C SER A 321 65.44 34.13 68.67
N VAL A 322 65.38 35.12 67.76
CA VAL A 322 64.25 35.31 66.85
C VAL A 322 64.19 34.19 65.81
N VAL A 323 65.33 33.83 65.21
CA VAL A 323 65.42 32.71 64.26
C VAL A 323 65.07 31.39 64.95
N ARG A 324 65.52 31.17 66.19
CA ARG A 324 65.15 29.98 66.98
C ARG A 324 63.65 29.93 67.26
N ASN A 325 63.07 31.00 67.79
CA ASN A 325 61.64 31.06 68.09
C ASN A 325 60.78 30.90 66.82
N ARG A 326 61.22 31.46 65.69
CA ARG A 326 60.52 31.35 64.41
C ARG A 326 60.61 29.93 63.86
N ARG A 327 61.78 29.30 63.95
CA ARG A 327 61.97 27.89 63.61
C ARG A 327 61.10 26.97 64.47
N ASP A 328 61.02 27.22 65.77
CA ASP A 328 60.16 26.46 66.68
C ASP A 328 58.68 26.64 66.31
N TYR A 329 58.25 27.87 66.00
CA TYR A 329 56.89 28.14 65.53
C TYR A 329 56.58 27.44 64.20
N LEU A 330 57.43 27.57 63.19
CA LEU A 330 57.25 26.93 61.88
C LEU A 330 57.25 25.39 61.99
N THR A 331 58.09 24.83 62.87
CA THR A 331 58.12 23.39 63.13
C THR A 331 56.82 22.93 63.80
N SER A 332 56.31 23.70 64.77
CA SER A 332 55.03 23.39 65.42
C SER A 332 53.84 23.45 64.46
N GLU A 333 53.83 24.42 63.54
CA GLU A 333 52.77 24.56 62.53
C GLU A 333 52.83 23.43 61.49
N LEU A 334 54.04 23.02 61.12
CA LEU A 334 54.28 21.89 60.22
C LEU A 334 53.81 20.58 60.85
N GLU A 335 54.13 20.33 62.12
CA GLU A 335 53.61 19.16 62.85
C GLU A 335 52.08 19.19 62.98
N ALA A 336 51.49 20.35 63.24
CA ALA A 336 50.04 20.51 63.31
C ALA A 336 49.37 20.22 61.96
N ALA A 337 49.91 20.73 60.85
CA ALA A 337 49.42 20.45 59.50
C ALA A 337 49.50 18.96 59.16
N ARG A 338 50.62 18.29 59.50
CA ARG A 338 50.78 16.84 59.30
C ARG A 338 49.76 16.02 60.08
N ARG A 339 49.49 16.39 61.35
CA ARG A 339 48.47 15.72 62.17
C ARG A 339 47.05 15.90 61.62
N ARG A 340 46.73 17.07 61.06
CA ARG A 340 45.42 17.31 60.41
C ARG A 340 45.24 16.40 59.20
N ILE A 341 46.26 16.23 58.37
CA ILE A 341 46.22 15.30 57.22
C ILE A 341 46.01 13.87 57.70
N GLU A 342 46.77 13.40 58.69
CA GLU A 342 46.66 12.04 59.23
C GLU A 342 45.26 11.75 59.79
N GLN A 343 44.66 12.72 60.50
CA GLN A 343 43.27 12.61 60.96
C GLN A 343 42.28 12.52 59.80
N ARG A 344 42.40 13.39 58.79
CA ARG A 344 41.49 13.37 57.63
C ARG A 344 41.64 12.12 56.78
N ASP A 345 42.85 11.59 56.62
CA ASP A 345 43.09 10.32 55.92
C ASP A 345 42.40 9.15 56.66
N ALA A 346 42.46 9.13 58.00
CA ALA A 346 41.74 8.15 58.80
C ALA A 346 40.20 8.30 58.66
N GLU A 347 39.69 9.52 58.57
CA GLU A 347 38.26 9.78 58.29
C GLU A 347 37.87 9.33 56.88
N MET A 348 38.71 9.56 55.86
CA MET A 348 38.45 9.11 54.49
C MET A 348 38.34 7.58 54.39
N VAL A 349 39.18 6.84 55.12
CA VAL A 349 39.11 5.36 55.19
C VAL A 349 37.83 4.85 55.87
N GLN A 350 37.29 5.61 56.84
CA GLN A 350 36.01 5.24 57.47
C GLN A 350 34.79 5.54 56.58
N VAL A 351 34.88 6.58 55.76
CA VAL A 351 33.83 6.99 54.81
C VAL A 351 33.81 6.08 53.57
N ASP A 352 34.95 5.49 53.20
CA ASP A 352 35.08 4.49 52.13
C ASP A 352 35.54 3.12 52.65
N PRO A 353 34.65 2.33 53.29
CA PRO A 353 34.99 1.00 53.80
C PRO A 353 35.07 -0.08 52.70
N GLN A 354 35.00 0.28 51.41
CA GLN A 354 35.05 -0.66 50.28
C GLN A 354 36.07 -0.25 49.22
N GLN A 355 37.35 -0.47 49.54
CA GLN A 355 38.32 -0.99 48.57
C GLN A 355 38.81 -2.37 48.99
#